data_AF-A0A2N0NGY0-F1
#
_entry.id   AF-A0A2N0NGY0-F1
#
_cell.length_a   1.000
_cell.length_b   1.000
_cell.length_c   1.000
_cell.angle_alpha   90.00
_cell.angle_beta   90.00
_cell.angle_gamma   90.00
#
_symmetry.space_group_name_H-M   'P 1'
#
loop_
_entity.id
_entity.type
_entity.pdbx_description
1 polymer ?
#
loop_
_entity_poly.entity_id
_entity_poly.type
_entity_poly.pdbx_seq_one_letter_code
_entity_poly.pdbx_strand_id
1 'polypeptide(L)'
;MCYSVNFLLDYKNFLCRVFRYKKNKSEVNRIVEEIYLKIQYTINPIDASDRVLVAIIKALISLNNDPSSPRQLAACIQKYGFTQLGGQTPYATVSGHISTHFSRVRNQVLVPNPIIVKQPHPTIAKRSLYYFLDPDNILRELLKEYFSIDENLQTQLTPSSPVKSESDVSIINGNQYCAETPPSTPSSMKDIEEDDDD
;
A
#
# COMPACT_ATOMS: atom_id res chain seq x y z
N MET A 1 11.53 -2.76 0.33
CA MET A 1 10.72 -3.30 1.44
C MET A 1 9.68 -4.23 0.83
N CYS A 2 9.55 -5.46 1.33
CA CYS A 2 8.51 -6.39 0.88
C CYS A 2 7.37 -6.36 1.89
N TYR A 3 6.24 -5.77 1.53
CA TYR A 3 5.04 -5.80 2.36
C TYR A 3 4.46 -7.23 2.36
N SER A 4 3.91 -7.68 3.50
CA SER A 4 3.10 -8.90 3.51
C SER A 4 1.90 -8.70 2.58
N VAL A 5 1.66 -9.66 1.68
CA VAL A 5 0.55 -9.61 0.71
C VAL A 5 -0.80 -9.43 1.44
N ASN A 6 -0.93 -10.01 2.63
CA ASN A 6 -2.13 -9.90 3.46
C ASN A 6 -2.33 -8.45 3.98
N PHE A 7 -1.25 -7.79 4.44
CA PHE A 7 -1.32 -6.42 4.98
C PHE A 7 -1.81 -5.39 3.95
N LEU A 8 -1.32 -5.50 2.71
CA LEU A 8 -1.74 -4.59 1.63
C LEU A 8 -3.18 -4.86 1.18
N LEU A 9 -3.60 -6.13 1.20
CA LEU A 9 -4.94 -6.56 0.84
C LEU A 9 -5.98 -6.13 1.89
N ASP A 10 -5.66 -6.27 3.17
CA ASP A 10 -6.53 -5.88 4.29
C ASP A 10 -6.80 -4.37 4.31
N TYR A 11 -5.78 -3.57 4.04
CA TYR A 11 -5.94 -2.13 3.90
C TYR A 11 -6.79 -1.73 2.70
N LYS A 12 -6.54 -2.33 1.53
CA LYS A 12 -7.37 -2.10 0.35
C LYS A 12 -8.82 -2.50 0.60
N ASN A 13 -9.05 -3.60 1.30
CA ASN A 13 -10.38 -4.02 1.71
C ASN A 13 -11.04 -3.03 2.69
N PHE A 14 -10.28 -2.47 3.64
CA PHE A 14 -10.76 -1.41 4.54
C PHE A 14 -11.19 -0.16 3.78
N LEU A 15 -10.31 0.42 2.95
CA LEU A 15 -10.66 1.62 2.18
C LEU A 15 -11.76 1.33 1.18
N CYS A 16 -11.75 0.16 0.53
CA CYS A 16 -12.87 -0.30 -0.28
C CYS A 16 -14.15 -0.32 0.53
N ARG A 17 -14.21 -0.95 1.70
CA ARG A 17 -15.43 -1.02 2.53
C ARG A 17 -15.92 0.36 2.97
N VAL A 18 -15.01 1.27 3.30
CA VAL A 18 -15.32 2.64 3.72
C VAL A 18 -15.88 3.49 2.56
N PHE A 19 -15.32 3.35 1.36
CA PHE A 19 -15.68 4.18 0.20
C PHE A 19 -16.65 3.51 -0.80
N ARG A 20 -16.96 2.20 -0.67
CA ARG A 20 -17.76 1.41 -1.64
C ARG A 20 -19.15 1.96 -1.94
N TYR A 21 -19.74 2.73 -1.01
CA TYR A 21 -21.15 3.15 -1.08
C TYR A 21 -21.37 4.66 -0.94
N LYS A 22 -20.32 5.49 -0.98
CA LYS A 22 -20.42 6.91 -0.64
C LYS A 22 -20.66 7.76 -1.89
N LYS A 23 -21.89 8.23 -2.09
CA LYS A 23 -22.26 9.12 -3.21
C LYS A 23 -22.14 10.62 -2.88
N ASN A 24 -22.11 10.99 -1.59
CA ASN A 24 -22.13 12.39 -1.17
C ASN A 24 -20.72 12.92 -0.88
N LYS A 25 -20.36 14.04 -1.51
CA LYS A 25 -19.13 14.80 -1.28
C LYS A 25 -18.85 15.08 0.20
N SER A 26 -19.87 15.45 0.96
CA SER A 26 -19.73 15.80 2.39
C SER A 26 -19.27 14.60 3.23
N GLU A 27 -19.81 13.41 2.93
CA GLU A 27 -19.51 12.18 3.66
C GLU A 27 -18.09 11.67 3.36
N VAL A 28 -17.68 11.75 2.10
CA VAL A 28 -16.29 11.47 1.69
C VAL A 28 -15.33 12.42 2.41
N ASN A 29 -15.62 13.72 2.42
CA ASN A 29 -14.77 14.69 3.10
C ASN A 29 -14.66 14.38 4.59
N ARG A 30 -15.78 14.06 5.28
CA ARG A 30 -15.75 13.71 6.70
C ARG A 30 -14.84 12.53 7.00
N ILE A 31 -14.98 11.44 6.24
CA ILE A 31 -14.15 10.23 6.38
C ILE A 31 -12.68 10.56 6.12
N VAL A 32 -12.41 11.32 5.07
CA VAL A 32 -11.04 11.70 4.70
C VAL A 32 -10.39 12.55 5.78
N GLU A 33 -11.12 13.49 6.38
CA GLU A 33 -10.63 14.27 7.52
C GLU A 33 -10.40 13.38 8.76
N GLU A 34 -11.32 12.47 9.08
CA GLU A 34 -11.15 11.52 10.19
C GLU A 34 -9.87 10.68 10.02
N ILE A 35 -9.64 10.13 8.83
CA ILE A 35 -8.43 9.36 8.52
C ILE A 35 -7.20 10.27 8.57
N TYR A 36 -7.26 11.46 7.96
CA TYR A 36 -6.16 12.42 7.95
C TYR A 36 -5.72 12.81 9.37
N LEU A 37 -6.66 13.11 10.27
CA LEU A 37 -6.37 13.45 11.67
C LEU A 37 -5.66 12.33 12.41
N LYS A 38 -5.96 11.08 12.06
CA LYS A 38 -5.31 9.89 12.65
C LYS A 38 -3.92 9.59 12.07
N ILE A 39 -3.51 10.23 10.97
CA ILE A 39 -2.17 10.05 10.39
C ILE A 39 -1.31 11.30 10.47
N GLN A 40 -1.89 12.48 10.71
CA GLN A 40 -1.16 13.75 10.62
C GLN A 40 0.08 13.82 11.53
N TYR A 41 0.08 13.10 12.65
CA TYR A 41 1.21 13.06 13.58
C TYR A 41 2.42 12.28 13.05
N THR A 42 2.23 11.43 12.03
CA THR A 42 3.33 10.71 11.36
C THR A 42 3.95 11.54 10.23
N ILE A 43 3.31 12.66 9.85
CA ILE A 43 3.77 13.55 8.78
C ILE A 43 4.83 14.50 9.32
N ASN A 44 5.89 14.73 8.54
CA ASN A 44 6.85 15.79 8.84
C ASN A 44 6.13 17.15 9.00
N PRO A 45 6.45 17.98 10.01
CA PRO A 45 5.77 19.25 10.25
C PRO A 45 5.74 20.22 9.05
N ILE A 46 6.82 20.25 8.25
CA ILE A 46 6.91 21.09 7.05
C ILE A 46 5.90 20.61 6.01
N ASP A 47 5.79 19.30 5.83
CA ASP A 47 4.85 18.70 4.89
C ASP A 47 3.40 18.80 5.37
N ALA A 48 3.17 18.72 6.68
CA ALA A 48 1.86 18.97 7.29
C ALA A 48 1.40 20.43 7.13
N SER A 49 2.33 21.37 7.01
CA SER A 49 2.03 22.78 6.74
C SER A 49 1.77 23.09 5.25
N ASP A 50 2.16 22.19 4.34
CA ASP A 50 1.97 22.35 2.91
C ASP A 50 0.53 21.97 2.51
N ARG A 51 -0.31 22.98 2.32
CA ARG A 51 -1.74 22.80 1.99
C ARG A 51 -1.98 21.97 0.73
N VAL A 52 -1.07 22.02 -0.25
CA VAL A 52 -1.21 21.25 -1.49
C VAL A 52 -0.81 19.81 -1.24
N LEU A 53 0.26 19.57 -0.50
CA LEU A 53 0.67 18.22 -0.12
C LEU A 53 -0.36 17.53 0.78
N VAL A 54 -0.93 18.25 1.74
CA VAL A 54 -2.07 17.77 2.55
C VAL A 54 -3.26 17.40 1.67
N ALA A 55 -3.58 18.22 0.67
CA ALA A 55 -4.65 17.90 -0.28
C ALA A 55 -4.32 16.68 -1.15
N ILE A 56 -3.06 16.46 -1.50
CA ILE A 56 -2.60 15.24 -2.20
C ILE A 56 -2.82 14.01 -1.33
N ILE A 57 -2.47 14.07 -0.03
CA ILE A 57 -2.68 12.98 0.92
C ILE A 57 -4.17 12.67 1.05
N LYS A 58 -5.01 13.69 1.22
CA LYS A 58 -6.47 13.56 1.27
C LYS A 58 -7.06 12.96 -0.01
N ALA A 59 -6.53 13.35 -1.16
CA ALA A 59 -6.92 12.77 -2.45
C ALA A 59 -6.54 11.29 -2.56
N LEU A 60 -5.36 10.89 -2.07
CA LEU A 60 -4.95 9.49 -2.03
C LEU A 60 -5.86 8.66 -1.12
N ILE A 61 -6.21 9.17 0.07
CA ILE A 61 -7.19 8.53 0.96
C ILE A 61 -8.53 8.34 0.23
N SER A 62 -9.00 9.37 -0.48
CA SER A 62 -10.26 9.35 -1.22
C SER A 62 -10.27 8.41 -2.43
N LEU A 63 -9.08 8.06 -2.94
CA LEU A 63 -8.88 7.14 -4.05
C LEU A 63 -8.51 5.73 -3.55
N ASN A 64 -8.88 5.40 -2.31
CA ASN A 64 -8.60 4.12 -1.68
C ASN A 64 -7.10 3.75 -1.63
N ASN A 65 -6.26 4.79 -1.62
CA ASN A 65 -4.81 4.69 -1.78
C ASN A 65 -4.37 3.87 -3.02
N ASP A 66 -5.22 3.82 -4.04
CA ASP A 66 -4.84 3.23 -5.30
C ASP A 66 -3.74 4.08 -5.94
N PRO A 67 -2.74 3.45 -6.56
CA PRO A 67 -1.68 4.17 -7.24
C PRO A 67 -2.29 5.17 -8.21
N SER A 68 -1.91 6.44 -8.07
CA SER A 68 -2.56 7.54 -8.76
C SER A 68 -1.57 8.50 -9.39
N SER A 69 -1.84 8.93 -10.62
CA SER A 69 -1.05 9.94 -11.33
C SER A 69 -1.35 11.36 -10.82
N PRO A 70 -0.45 12.34 -11.03
CA PRO A 70 -0.70 13.75 -10.67
C PRO A 70 -1.98 14.32 -11.27
N ARG A 71 -2.38 13.84 -12.46
CA ARG A 71 -3.62 14.25 -13.13
C ARG A 71 -4.87 13.74 -12.41
N GLN A 72 -4.86 12.48 -11.98
CA GLN A 72 -5.95 11.90 -11.18
C GLN A 72 -6.06 12.59 -9.82
N LEU A 73 -4.92 12.86 -9.17
CA LEU A 73 -4.88 13.58 -7.90
C LEU A 73 -5.45 14.99 -8.02
N ALA A 74 -5.03 15.76 -9.04
CA ALA A 74 -5.56 17.10 -9.26
C ALA A 74 -7.08 17.10 -9.47
N ALA A 75 -7.60 16.18 -10.29
CA ALA A 75 -9.04 16.04 -10.52
C ALA A 75 -9.79 15.68 -9.21
N CYS A 76 -9.23 14.79 -8.39
CA CYS A 76 -9.80 14.39 -7.11
C CYS A 76 -9.84 15.57 -6.11
N ILE A 77 -8.74 16.32 -6.00
CA ILE A 77 -8.64 17.53 -5.18
C ILE A 77 -9.71 18.55 -5.57
N GLN A 78 -9.90 18.79 -6.87
CA GLN A 78 -10.90 19.75 -7.36
C GLN A 78 -12.33 19.25 -7.12
N LYS A 79 -12.61 17.95 -7.37
CA LYS A 79 -13.92 17.33 -7.14
C LYS A 79 -14.39 17.51 -5.69
N TYR A 80 -13.52 17.19 -4.73
CA TYR A 80 -13.85 17.22 -3.30
C TYR A 80 -13.54 18.55 -2.62
N GLY A 81 -12.81 19.45 -3.29
CA GLY A 81 -12.50 20.79 -2.79
C GLY A 81 -11.50 20.79 -1.64
N PHE A 82 -10.52 19.89 -1.63
CA PHE A 82 -9.53 19.79 -0.54
C PHE A 82 -8.60 21.02 -0.47
N THR A 83 -8.27 21.59 -1.63
CA THR A 83 -7.57 22.87 -1.72
C THR A 83 -7.80 23.50 -3.08
N GLN A 84 -7.51 24.79 -3.21
CA GLN A 84 -7.47 25.46 -4.50
C GLN A 84 -6.12 25.21 -5.16
N LEU A 85 -6.12 24.51 -6.29
CA LEU A 85 -4.93 24.35 -7.13
C LEU A 85 -4.83 25.55 -8.06
N GLY A 86 -3.72 26.28 -7.99
CA GLY A 86 -3.47 27.46 -8.81
C GLY A 86 -3.08 27.15 -10.26
N GLY A 87 -3.21 28.17 -11.12
CA GLY A 87 -2.77 28.15 -12.52
C GLY A 87 -3.74 27.48 -13.49
N GLN A 88 -3.39 27.52 -14.79
CA GLN A 88 -4.13 26.82 -15.86
C GLN A 88 -3.84 25.31 -15.90
N THR A 89 -2.85 24.86 -15.13
CA THR A 89 -2.31 23.49 -15.19
C THR A 89 -2.24 22.85 -13.80
N PRO A 90 -3.38 22.46 -13.20
CA PRO A 90 -3.45 21.98 -11.82
C PRO A 90 -2.56 20.76 -11.52
N TYR A 91 -2.39 19.86 -12.50
CA TYR A 91 -1.55 18.67 -12.34
C TYR A 91 -0.06 19.02 -12.21
N ALA A 92 0.41 20.13 -12.80
CA ALA A 92 1.79 20.58 -12.69
C ALA A 92 2.08 21.07 -11.27
N THR A 93 1.14 21.80 -10.66
CA THR A 93 1.18 22.20 -9.25
C THR A 93 1.32 20.97 -8.36
N VAL A 94 0.45 19.97 -8.53
CA VAL A 94 0.52 18.71 -7.78
C VAL A 94 1.90 18.04 -7.95
N SER A 95 2.38 17.91 -9.18
CA SER A 95 3.68 17.30 -9.47
C SER A 95 4.85 18.05 -8.83
N GLY A 96 4.80 19.39 -8.80
CA GLY A 96 5.80 20.24 -8.18
C GLY A 96 5.88 20.02 -6.67
N HIS A 97 4.74 19.99 -5.98
CA HIS A 97 4.69 19.73 -4.53
C HIS A 97 5.18 18.32 -4.17
N ILE A 98 4.83 17.30 -4.97
CA ILE A 98 5.37 15.95 -4.80
C ILE A 98 6.90 15.93 -4.96
N SER A 99 7.42 16.62 -5.97
CA SER A 99 8.86 16.69 -6.24
C SER A 99 9.61 17.40 -5.11
N THR A 100 9.02 18.48 -4.57
CA THR A 100 9.55 19.19 -3.41
C THR A 100 9.57 18.30 -2.17
N HIS A 101 8.50 17.55 -1.90
CA HIS A 101 8.45 16.56 -0.82
C HIS A 101 9.61 15.55 -0.92
N PHE A 102 9.78 14.90 -2.07
CA PHE A 102 10.88 13.94 -2.25
C PHE A 102 12.27 14.57 -2.15
N SER A 103 12.42 15.83 -2.58
CA SER A 103 13.69 16.56 -2.44
C SER A 103 14.00 16.84 -0.96
N ARG A 104 12.99 17.21 -0.17
CA ARG A 104 13.14 17.41 1.28
C ARG A 104 13.52 16.12 1.99
N VAL A 105 12.81 15.03 1.72
CA VAL A 105 13.09 13.70 2.31
C VAL A 105 14.52 13.26 2.02
N ARG A 106 15.02 13.47 0.79
CA ARG A 106 16.40 13.16 0.43
C ARG A 106 17.44 13.99 1.19
N ASN A 107 17.12 15.25 1.46
CA ASN A 107 18.05 16.23 2.03
C ASN A 107 18.00 16.27 3.57
N GLN A 108 17.04 15.60 4.22
CA GLN A 108 16.89 15.59 5.67
C GLN A 108 17.26 14.22 6.25
N VAL A 109 18.32 14.18 7.06
CA VAL A 109 18.75 12.97 7.81
C VAL A 109 17.67 12.50 8.81
N LEU A 110 16.80 13.42 9.27
CA LEU A 110 15.77 13.18 10.29
C LEU A 110 14.40 12.75 9.75
N VAL A 111 14.18 12.64 8.44
CA VAL A 111 12.92 12.15 7.87
C VAL A 111 13.20 10.80 7.22
N PRO A 112 13.13 9.70 7.98
CA PRO A 112 13.67 8.43 7.53
C PRO A 112 12.90 7.90 6.31
N ASN A 113 11.59 8.19 6.24
CA ASN A 113 10.71 7.65 5.21
C ASN A 113 9.75 8.70 4.65
N PRO A 114 9.60 8.80 3.32
CA PRO A 114 8.60 9.64 2.70
C PRO A 114 7.19 9.10 2.99
N ILE A 115 6.23 9.98 3.29
CA ILE A 115 4.82 9.57 3.43
C ILE A 115 4.20 9.14 2.10
N ILE A 116 4.72 9.66 0.99
CA ILE A 116 4.28 9.26 -0.36
C ILE A 116 5.34 8.34 -0.97
N VAL A 117 4.89 7.19 -1.43
CA VAL A 117 5.67 6.24 -2.22
C VAL A 117 5.35 6.45 -3.70
N LYS A 118 6.35 6.22 -4.57
CA LYS A 118 6.19 6.25 -6.03
C LYS A 118 6.42 4.86 -6.61
N GLN A 119 5.62 4.50 -7.61
CA GLN A 119 5.80 3.31 -8.42
C GLN A 119 5.73 3.65 -9.91
N PRO A 120 6.52 2.99 -10.78
CA PRO A 120 6.36 3.08 -12.23
C PRO A 120 5.02 2.47 -12.66
N HIS A 121 4.38 3.04 -13.68
CA HIS A 121 3.22 2.41 -14.31
C HIS A 121 3.63 1.11 -15.01
N PRO A 122 2.93 -0.01 -14.79
CA PRO A 122 3.32 -1.30 -15.34
C PRO A 122 3.18 -1.39 -16.87
N THR A 123 2.29 -0.59 -17.49
CA THR A 123 1.90 -0.79 -18.91
C THR A 123 2.01 0.44 -19.82
N ILE A 124 2.32 1.64 -19.29
CA ILE A 124 2.39 2.88 -20.09
C ILE A 124 3.85 3.29 -20.17
N ALA A 125 4.29 3.66 -21.39
CA ALA A 125 5.64 4.05 -21.79
C ALA A 125 6.57 4.48 -20.64
N LYS A 126 7.29 3.51 -20.04
CA LYS A 126 8.49 3.52 -19.16
C LYS A 126 8.76 4.67 -18.16
N ARG A 127 7.94 5.72 -18.03
CA ARG A 127 8.25 6.96 -17.27
C ARG A 127 7.08 7.53 -16.46
N SER A 128 5.86 7.06 -16.64
CA SER A 128 4.73 7.55 -15.83
C SER A 128 4.85 7.04 -14.40
N LEU A 129 4.89 7.95 -13.44
CA LEU A 129 4.95 7.65 -12.02
C LEU A 129 3.55 7.76 -11.40
N TYR A 130 3.24 6.77 -10.56
CA TYR A 130 2.02 6.68 -9.79
C TYR A 130 2.39 6.74 -8.32
N TYR A 131 1.57 7.45 -7.55
CA TYR A 131 1.83 7.76 -6.16
C TYR A 131 0.76 7.14 -5.27
N PHE A 132 1.18 6.70 -4.10
CA PHE A 132 0.31 6.15 -3.06
C PHE A 132 0.99 6.41 -1.71
N LEU A 133 0.21 6.39 -0.65
CA LEU A 133 0.68 6.60 0.69
C LEU A 133 1.39 5.37 1.21
N ASP A 134 2.47 5.58 1.97
CA ASP A 134 3.25 4.52 2.59
C ASP A 134 2.43 3.80 3.67
N PRO A 135 2.13 2.51 3.50
CA PRO A 135 1.39 1.71 4.48
C PRO A 135 1.96 1.78 5.89
N ASP A 136 3.28 1.85 6.06
CA ASP A 136 3.90 1.81 7.39
C ASP A 136 3.69 3.11 8.18
N ASN A 137 3.64 4.25 7.48
CA ASN A 137 3.39 5.56 8.08
C ASN A 137 1.90 5.84 8.33
N ILE A 138 1.01 5.08 7.70
CA ILE A 138 -0.44 5.36 7.69
C ILE A 138 -1.23 4.30 8.45
N LEU A 139 -0.77 3.04 8.53
CA LEU A 139 -1.70 1.92 8.75
C LEU A 139 -1.41 1.03 9.94
N ARG A 140 -0.24 1.12 10.56
CA ARG A 140 0.06 0.21 11.67
C ARG A 140 -0.84 0.44 12.88
N GLU A 141 -1.12 1.70 13.21
CA GLU A 141 -1.98 2.08 14.34
C GLU A 141 -3.46 2.13 13.97
N LEU A 142 -3.81 2.62 12.77
CA LEU A 142 -5.19 2.65 12.27
C LEU A 142 -5.80 1.26 12.15
N LEU A 143 -5.06 0.28 11.61
CA LEU A 143 -5.56 -1.08 11.45
C LEU A 143 -5.67 -1.78 12.82
N LYS A 144 -4.74 -1.51 13.75
CA LYS A 144 -4.78 -2.10 15.10
C LYS A 144 -6.03 -1.68 15.88
N GLU A 145 -6.41 -0.41 15.81
CA GLU A 145 -7.61 0.13 16.48
C GLU A 145 -8.91 -0.42 15.87
N TYR A 146 -8.99 -0.55 14.54
CA TYR A 146 -10.20 -1.04 13.86
C TYR A 146 -10.37 -2.56 13.87
N PHE A 147 -9.28 -3.36 13.83
CA PHE A 147 -9.37 -4.82 13.87
C PHE A 147 -9.43 -5.40 15.29
N SER A 148 -9.13 -4.62 16.33
CA SER A 148 -9.39 -5.04 17.72
C SER A 148 -10.89 -4.98 18.09
N ILE A 149 -11.76 -4.51 17.19
CA ILE A 149 -13.20 -4.37 17.44
C ILE A 149 -13.95 -5.68 17.09
N ASP A 150 -13.37 -6.59 16.30
CA ASP A 150 -14.05 -7.82 15.85
C ASP A 150 -14.00 -9.00 16.84
N GLU A 151 -13.36 -8.89 18.01
CA GLU A 151 -13.42 -9.95 19.04
C GLU A 151 -14.63 -9.86 19.99
N ASN A 152 -15.44 -8.80 19.93
CA ASN A 152 -16.58 -8.63 20.85
C ASN A 152 -17.94 -9.02 20.25
N LEU A 153 -17.96 -9.66 19.07
CA LEU A 153 -19.18 -10.18 18.45
C LEU A 153 -19.12 -11.71 18.31
N GLN A 154 -18.61 -12.42 19.33
CA GLN A 154 -18.65 -13.88 19.37
C GLN A 154 -18.89 -14.48 20.77
N THR A 155 -19.56 -13.74 21.65
CA THR A 155 -19.94 -14.22 22.99
C THR A 155 -21.43 -14.09 23.27
N GLN A 156 -22.31 -14.46 22.32
CA GLN A 156 -23.74 -14.74 22.62
C GLN A 156 -24.34 -15.88 21.77
N LEU A 157 -23.56 -16.93 21.52
CA LEU A 157 -24.13 -18.23 21.13
C LEU A 157 -23.48 -19.32 21.98
N THR A 158 -23.97 -19.47 23.21
CA THR A 158 -24.10 -20.80 23.81
C THR A 158 -25.60 -21.13 23.82
N PRO A 159 -25.95 -22.40 23.59
CA PRO A 159 -26.28 -23.18 24.77
C PRO A 159 -25.67 -24.60 24.78
N SER A 160 -25.17 -24.93 25.97
CA SER A 160 -25.28 -26.21 26.68
C SER A 160 -24.76 -27.52 26.06
N SER A 161 -23.68 -27.99 26.68
CA SER A 161 -23.54 -29.31 27.33
C SER A 161 -23.08 -30.54 26.52
N PRO A 162 -22.44 -31.52 27.22
CA PRO A 162 -21.31 -32.29 26.72
C PRO A 162 -21.68 -33.73 26.35
N VAL A 163 -21.04 -34.28 25.31
CA VAL A 163 -21.03 -35.73 25.07
C VAL A 163 -19.59 -36.21 24.92
N LYS A 164 -19.18 -36.94 25.96
CA LYS A 164 -17.97 -37.75 26.08
C LYS A 164 -18.10 -38.98 25.18
N SER A 165 -17.07 -39.35 24.42
CA SER A 165 -16.82 -40.73 23.97
C SER A 165 -15.38 -40.87 23.51
N GLU A 166 -14.55 -41.46 24.38
CA GLU A 166 -13.26 -42.07 24.06
C GLU A 166 -13.49 -43.39 23.31
N SER A 167 -12.62 -43.73 22.37
CA SER A 167 -12.13 -45.11 22.21
C SER A 167 -10.86 -45.15 21.37
N ASP A 168 -9.87 -45.82 21.96
CA ASP A 168 -8.51 -46.06 21.52
C ASP A 168 -8.37 -47.09 20.38
N VAL A 169 -7.11 -47.20 19.93
CA VAL A 169 -6.35 -48.41 19.50
C VAL A 169 -5.90 -48.37 18.02
N SER A 170 -4.64 -47.97 17.72
CA SER A 170 -3.42 -48.80 17.50
C SER A 170 -3.38 -49.44 16.09
N ILE A 171 -2.31 -49.64 15.31
CA ILE A 171 -0.84 -49.65 15.46
C ILE A 171 -0.21 -49.99 14.07
N ILE A 172 0.98 -49.42 13.70
CA ILE A 172 2.05 -49.86 12.73
C ILE A 172 1.65 -50.27 11.28
N ASN A 173 2.41 -50.05 10.20
CA ASN A 173 3.84 -50.30 9.95
C ASN A 173 4.24 -49.78 8.55
N GLY A 174 5.53 -49.56 8.29
CA GLY A 174 6.09 -49.73 6.93
C GLY A 174 6.98 -48.62 6.38
N ASN A 175 8.26 -48.62 6.78
CA ASN A 175 9.35 -47.90 6.13
C ASN A 175 9.56 -48.37 4.68
N GLN A 176 9.97 -47.49 3.75
CA GLN A 176 11.13 -47.78 2.90
C GLN A 176 11.72 -46.55 2.20
N TYR A 177 13.04 -46.44 2.37
CA TYR A 177 13.97 -45.53 1.72
C TYR A 177 14.08 -45.81 0.21
N CYS A 178 14.39 -44.78 -0.58
CA CYS A 178 15.37 -44.87 -1.67
C CYS A 178 16.11 -43.52 -1.77
N ALA A 179 17.43 -43.59 -1.65
CA ALA A 179 18.38 -42.50 -1.78
C ALA A 179 19.12 -42.59 -3.13
N GLU A 180 19.79 -41.48 -3.49
CA GLU A 180 20.93 -41.36 -4.43
C GLU A 180 20.62 -41.51 -5.94
N THR A 181 21.16 -40.74 -6.90
CA THR A 181 22.18 -39.66 -6.98
C THR A 181 22.05 -39.00 -8.38
N PRO A 182 22.55 -37.76 -8.62
CA PRO A 182 22.67 -37.18 -9.97
C PRO A 182 24.10 -37.31 -10.55
N PRO A 183 24.24 -37.63 -11.85
CA PRO A 183 25.41 -37.23 -12.66
C PRO A 183 24.95 -36.71 -14.05
N SER A 184 25.62 -35.85 -14.82
CA SER A 184 26.90 -35.14 -14.81
C SER A 184 26.81 -34.00 -15.86
N THR A 185 27.60 -32.96 -15.69
CA THR A 185 27.97 -31.99 -16.74
C THR A 185 28.87 -32.63 -17.80
N PRO A 186 28.90 -32.05 -19.01
CA PRO A 186 30.17 -31.87 -19.72
C PRO A 186 30.41 -30.40 -20.08
N SER A 187 31.66 -29.99 -19.83
CA SER A 187 32.33 -28.80 -20.36
C SER A 187 32.73 -29.03 -21.83
N SER A 188 32.61 -28.02 -22.69
CA SER A 188 33.60 -27.78 -23.75
C SER A 188 33.49 -26.35 -24.29
N MET A 189 34.63 -25.66 -24.22
CA MET A 189 34.95 -24.46 -24.99
C MET A 189 34.86 -24.73 -26.50
N LYS A 190 34.50 -23.69 -27.27
CA LYS A 190 35.08 -23.38 -28.58
C LYS A 190 35.14 -21.87 -28.76
N ASP A 191 36.38 -21.38 -28.84
CA ASP A 191 36.79 -20.15 -29.50
C ASP A 191 36.58 -20.24 -31.02
N ILE A 192 36.72 -19.09 -31.71
CA ILE A 192 36.85 -18.78 -33.16
C ILE A 192 35.74 -17.81 -33.60
N GLU A 193 35.98 -16.71 -34.32
CA GLU A 193 37.15 -15.94 -34.77
C GLU A 193 36.61 -14.53 -35.11
N GLU A 194 37.52 -13.57 -35.17
CA GLU A 194 37.34 -12.23 -35.75
C GLU A 194 36.89 -12.31 -37.22
N ASP A 195 36.07 -11.35 -37.65
CA ASP A 195 36.06 -10.89 -39.04
C ASP A 195 35.71 -9.39 -39.02
N ASP A 196 36.75 -8.58 -39.23
CA ASP A 196 36.68 -7.27 -39.86
C ASP A 196 36.26 -7.46 -41.33
N ASP A 197 35.44 -6.56 -41.88
CA ASP A 197 35.56 -6.11 -43.28
C ASP A 197 34.63 -4.91 -43.55
N ASP A 198 35.29 -3.80 -43.90
CA ASP A 198 34.92 -2.59 -44.68
C ASP A 198 33.57 -1.86 -44.50
#